data_AF-S0GJU0-F1
#
_entry.id   AF-S0GJU0-F1
#
_cell.length_a   1.000
_cell.length_b   1.000
_cell.length_c   1.000
_cell.angle_alpha   90.00
_cell.angle_beta   90.00
_cell.angle_gamma   90.00
#
_symmetry.space_group_name_H-M   'P 1'
#
loop_
_entity.id
_entity.type
_entity.pdbx_description
1 polymer ?
#
loop_
_entity_poly.entity_id
_entity_poly.type
_entity_poly.pdbx_seq_one_letter_code
_entity_poly.pdbx_strand_id
1 'polypeptide(L)'
;MRLIDIKQCINIAFDNLDFKVSEIGGGNSKIYGVQKFRIVLLQLSKAGFVRREDFKFYDDIVNAVNTDSLTYPSSNYIGDYIVKISYLVKLLHYWINEFLPVEQDDETVNIKLPKINNFDVLNKVANELRLAFSSVISEYEGGKIEIVQFDHGSFWCVIKVGTALLLFTGLAWAGAVVAKKTIECRSAYEVYRNASARNEMLEELKRLNKAQIDIVVTQEAKLIQQEHFNKEDHEQLERIKNSILNISELILKGTEIQPAIAAPEDVKNLFPDFSCLPLIESRTKKLTENIENNQ
;
A
#
# COMPACT_ATOMS: atom_id res chain seq x y z
N MET A 1 -10.92 -4.36 -4.45
CA MET A 1 -9.67 -4.37 -5.24
C MET A 1 -9.72 -3.17 -6.17
N ARG A 2 -8.65 -2.38 -6.29
CA ARG A 2 -8.61 -1.25 -7.23
C ARG A 2 -8.49 -1.78 -8.66
N LEU A 3 -8.91 -0.98 -9.63
CA LEU A 3 -8.84 -1.37 -11.04
C LEU A 3 -7.39 -1.59 -11.51
N ILE A 4 -6.46 -0.84 -10.95
CA ILE A 4 -5.02 -0.99 -11.15
C ILE A 4 -4.45 -2.28 -10.52
N ASP A 5 -5.01 -2.75 -9.40
CA ASP A 5 -4.64 -4.04 -8.80
C ASP A 5 -5.16 -5.20 -9.68
N ILE A 6 -6.37 -5.05 -10.26
CA ILE A 6 -6.92 -6.01 -11.25
C ILE A 6 -6.02 -6.06 -12.49
N LYS A 7 -5.59 -4.90 -13.00
CA LYS A 7 -4.65 -4.81 -14.12
C LYS A 7 -3.35 -5.57 -13.82
N GLN A 8 -2.78 -5.40 -12.63
CA GLN A 8 -1.57 -6.13 -12.24
C GLN A 8 -1.79 -7.65 -12.25
N CYS A 9 -2.91 -8.13 -11.69
CA CYS A 9 -3.24 -9.55 -11.71
C CYS A 9 -3.35 -10.10 -13.15
N ILE A 10 -4.00 -9.35 -14.05
CA ILE A 10 -4.12 -9.72 -15.48
C ILE A 10 -2.75 -9.76 -16.16
N ASN A 11 -1.88 -8.77 -15.91
CA ASN A 11 -0.54 -8.74 -16.50
C ASN A 11 0.32 -9.93 -16.03
N ILE A 12 0.33 -10.23 -14.72
CA ILE A 12 1.03 -11.41 -14.20
C ILE A 12 0.46 -12.70 -14.82
N ALA A 13 -0.85 -12.80 -14.99
CA ALA A 13 -1.46 -13.95 -15.67
C ALA A 13 -1.00 -14.04 -17.13
N PHE A 14 -0.96 -12.93 -17.86
CA PHE A 14 -0.53 -12.88 -19.25
C PHE A 14 0.93 -13.32 -19.43
N ASP A 15 1.84 -12.83 -18.59
CA ASP A 15 3.27 -13.17 -18.62
C ASP A 15 3.53 -14.66 -18.33
N ASN A 16 2.55 -15.35 -17.73
CA ASN A 16 2.60 -16.77 -17.40
C ASN A 16 1.77 -17.65 -18.35
N LEU A 17 1.32 -17.13 -19.51
CA LEU A 17 0.67 -17.92 -20.56
C LEU A 17 1.66 -18.75 -21.39
N ASP A 18 2.43 -19.61 -20.72
CA ASP A 18 3.36 -20.53 -21.36
C ASP A 18 3.10 -21.96 -20.90
N PHE A 19 2.20 -22.63 -21.62
CA PHE A 19 1.82 -24.02 -21.40
C PHE A 19 1.40 -24.67 -22.71
N LYS A 20 1.46 -26.01 -22.76
CA LYS A 20 1.11 -26.80 -23.94
C LYS A 20 0.26 -27.98 -23.55
N VAL A 21 -0.73 -28.29 -24.38
CA VAL A 21 -1.52 -29.52 -24.29
C VAL A 21 -1.14 -30.42 -25.45
N SER A 22 -0.83 -31.68 -25.16
CA SER A 22 -0.59 -32.69 -26.20
C SER A 22 -1.28 -34.00 -25.85
N GLU A 23 -1.79 -34.68 -26.87
CA GLU A 23 -2.19 -36.08 -26.73
C GLU A 23 -0.94 -36.95 -26.60
N ILE A 24 -0.93 -37.85 -25.62
CA ILE A 24 0.20 -38.77 -25.36
C ILE A 24 -0.15 -40.22 -25.73
N GLY A 25 -1.31 -40.43 -26.38
CA GLY A 25 -1.81 -41.74 -26.76
C GLY A 25 -2.59 -42.44 -25.63
N GLY A 26 -3.27 -43.54 -25.97
CA GLY A 26 -4.04 -44.34 -25.01
C GLY A 26 -5.26 -43.63 -24.41
N GLY A 27 -5.83 -42.64 -25.13
CA GLY A 27 -6.96 -41.84 -24.65
C GLY A 27 -6.59 -40.86 -23.53
N ASN A 28 -5.31 -40.51 -23.39
CA ASN A 28 -4.82 -39.55 -22.41
C ASN A 28 -4.14 -38.34 -23.08
N SER A 29 -4.34 -37.19 -22.45
CA SER A 29 -3.71 -35.92 -22.79
C SER A 29 -2.83 -35.45 -21.63
N LYS A 30 -1.84 -34.62 -21.94
CA LYS A 30 -0.89 -34.08 -20.96
C LYS A 30 -0.77 -32.57 -21.12
N ILE A 31 -0.84 -31.85 -20.00
CA ILE A 31 -0.47 -30.44 -19.92
C ILE A 31 1.00 -30.35 -19.50
N TYR A 32 1.75 -29.47 -20.14
CA TYR A 32 3.08 -29.00 -19.76
C TYR A 32 2.98 -27.53 -19.35
N GLY A 33 3.80 -27.06 -18.41
CA GLY A 33 3.73 -25.69 -17.88
C GLY A 33 2.63 -25.52 -16.83
N VAL A 34 2.28 -26.59 -16.09
CA VAL A 34 1.21 -26.58 -15.07
C VAL A 34 1.52 -25.56 -13.98
N GLN A 35 2.79 -25.36 -13.61
CA GLN A 35 3.15 -24.38 -12.58
C GLN A 35 2.84 -22.95 -13.03
N LYS A 36 3.10 -22.62 -14.30
CA LYS A 36 2.74 -21.31 -14.87
C LYS A 36 1.23 -21.15 -14.97
N PHE A 37 0.52 -22.19 -15.42
CA PHE A 37 -0.95 -22.16 -15.48
C PHE A 37 -1.60 -22.04 -14.09
N ARG A 38 -0.98 -22.61 -13.06
CA ARG A 38 -1.36 -22.39 -11.66
C ARG A 38 -1.27 -20.91 -11.28
N ILE A 39 -0.20 -20.21 -11.66
CA ILE A 39 -0.08 -18.76 -11.41
C ILE A 39 -1.23 -18.02 -12.10
N VAL A 40 -1.54 -18.36 -13.36
CA VAL A 40 -2.67 -17.79 -14.11
C VAL A 40 -3.99 -17.93 -13.35
N LEU A 41 -4.35 -19.16 -12.91
CA LEU A 41 -5.59 -19.41 -12.16
C LEU A 41 -5.64 -18.66 -10.83
N LEU A 42 -4.52 -18.58 -10.11
CA LEU A 42 -4.45 -17.85 -8.84
C LEU A 42 -4.64 -16.35 -9.04
N GLN A 43 -4.04 -15.75 -10.08
CA GLN A 43 -4.22 -14.32 -10.36
C GLN A 43 -5.62 -13.99 -10.85
N LEU A 44 -6.22 -14.82 -11.71
CA LEU A 44 -7.62 -14.65 -12.14
C LEU A 44 -8.59 -14.79 -10.96
N SER A 45 -8.31 -15.72 -10.04
CA SER A 45 -9.09 -15.88 -8.81
C SER A 45 -8.96 -14.66 -7.89
N LYS A 46 -7.73 -14.18 -7.69
CA LYS A 46 -7.46 -12.95 -6.93
C LYS A 46 -8.21 -11.74 -7.53
N ALA A 47 -8.22 -11.60 -8.85
CA ALA A 47 -8.95 -10.55 -9.56
C ALA A 47 -10.48 -10.74 -9.62
N GLY A 48 -11.00 -11.90 -9.20
CA GLY A 48 -12.43 -12.21 -9.18
C GLY A 48 -13.03 -12.66 -10.51
N PHE A 49 -12.21 -12.98 -11.52
CA PHE A 49 -12.68 -13.50 -12.81
C PHE A 49 -13.02 -14.99 -12.78
N VAL A 50 -12.47 -15.72 -11.82
CA VAL A 50 -12.62 -17.17 -11.67
C VAL A 50 -12.78 -17.49 -10.19
N ARG A 51 -13.61 -18.48 -9.86
CA ARG A 51 -13.73 -19.07 -8.53
C ARG A 51 -13.34 -20.54 -8.58
N ARG A 52 -12.93 -21.08 -7.44
CA ARG A 52 -12.60 -22.50 -7.27
C ARG A 52 -13.71 -23.43 -7.78
N GLU A 53 -14.96 -23.05 -7.55
CA GLU A 53 -16.16 -23.79 -7.94
C GLU A 53 -16.46 -23.76 -9.44
N ASP A 54 -15.87 -22.83 -10.20
CA ASP A 54 -16.13 -22.72 -11.64
C ASP A 54 -15.51 -23.89 -12.43
N PHE A 55 -14.47 -24.54 -11.89
CA PHE A 55 -13.75 -25.63 -12.56
C PHE A 55 -13.46 -26.81 -11.62
N LYS A 56 -13.97 -28.02 -11.93
CA LYS A 56 -13.65 -29.22 -11.13
C LYS A 56 -12.14 -29.57 -11.11
N PHE A 57 -11.39 -29.15 -12.12
CA PHE A 57 -9.94 -29.36 -12.20
C PHE A 57 -9.12 -28.30 -11.45
N TYR A 58 -9.75 -27.30 -10.84
CA TYR A 58 -9.06 -26.18 -10.20
C TYR A 58 -8.04 -26.68 -9.17
N ASP A 59 -8.49 -27.58 -8.29
CA ASP A 59 -7.65 -28.13 -7.22
C ASP A 59 -6.52 -29.00 -7.78
N ASP A 60 -6.76 -29.74 -8.86
CA ASP A 60 -5.72 -30.56 -9.50
C ASP A 60 -4.55 -29.70 -10.01
N ILE A 61 -4.85 -28.52 -10.55
CA ILE A 61 -3.83 -27.57 -11.04
C ILE A 61 -3.20 -26.79 -9.88
N VAL A 62 -4.00 -26.29 -8.93
CA VAL A 62 -3.48 -25.47 -7.83
C VAL A 62 -2.62 -26.26 -6.86
N ASN A 63 -2.90 -27.55 -6.67
CA ASN A 63 -2.13 -28.45 -5.81
C ASN A 63 -0.93 -29.09 -6.52
N ALA A 64 -0.75 -28.89 -7.83
CA ALA A 64 0.40 -29.38 -8.61
C ALA A 64 1.68 -28.55 -8.33
N VAL A 65 2.10 -28.49 -7.06
CA VAL A 65 3.25 -27.68 -6.63
C VAL A 65 4.57 -28.27 -7.12
N ASN A 66 4.71 -29.59 -7.13
CA ASN A 66 5.98 -30.29 -7.40
C ASN A 66 6.07 -30.87 -8.82
N THR A 67 5.12 -30.57 -9.70
CA THR A 67 5.05 -31.16 -11.04
C THR A 67 4.68 -30.10 -12.06
N ASP A 68 5.49 -29.95 -13.11
CA ASP A 68 5.17 -29.04 -14.21
C ASP A 68 4.36 -29.70 -15.33
N SER A 69 3.83 -30.90 -15.07
CA SER A 69 2.96 -31.59 -16.01
C SER A 69 1.87 -32.38 -15.34
N LEU A 70 0.69 -32.43 -15.97
CA LEU A 70 -0.49 -33.15 -15.48
C LEU A 70 -1.08 -33.99 -16.61
N THR A 71 -1.27 -35.28 -16.36
CA THR A 71 -1.92 -36.20 -17.30
C THR A 71 -3.38 -36.37 -16.92
N TYR A 72 -4.27 -36.34 -17.91
CA TYR A 72 -5.71 -36.49 -17.74
C TYR A 72 -6.33 -37.23 -18.93
N PRO A 73 -7.51 -37.87 -18.76
CA PRO A 73 -8.20 -38.52 -19.88
C PRO A 73 -8.55 -37.51 -20.97
N SER A 74 -8.29 -37.82 -22.24
CA SER A 74 -8.57 -36.92 -23.37
C SER A 74 -10.06 -36.54 -23.51
N SER A 75 -10.97 -37.33 -22.91
CA SER A 75 -12.40 -37.01 -22.81
C SER A 75 -12.72 -35.89 -21.81
N ASN A 76 -11.74 -35.42 -21.03
CA ASN A 76 -11.92 -34.37 -20.05
C ASN A 76 -11.82 -32.99 -20.71
N TYR A 77 -12.59 -32.02 -20.19
CA TYR A 77 -12.71 -30.68 -20.75
C TYR A 77 -11.53 -29.75 -20.41
N ILE A 78 -10.51 -30.23 -19.66
CA ILE A 78 -9.43 -29.40 -19.14
C ILE A 78 -8.69 -28.67 -20.28
N GLY A 79 -8.35 -29.36 -21.37
CA GLY A 79 -7.66 -28.77 -22.52
C GLY A 79 -8.43 -27.59 -23.15
N ASP A 80 -9.73 -27.76 -23.36
CA ASP A 80 -10.59 -26.71 -23.92
C ASP A 80 -10.68 -25.48 -23.02
N TYR A 81 -10.80 -25.69 -21.71
CA TYR A 81 -10.85 -24.59 -20.75
C TYR A 81 -9.53 -23.86 -20.64
N ILE A 82 -8.41 -24.57 -20.72
CA ILE A 82 -7.09 -23.98 -20.78
C ILE A 82 -6.98 -23.01 -21.96
N VAL A 83 -7.41 -23.42 -23.16
CA VAL A 83 -7.41 -22.54 -24.36
C VAL A 83 -8.33 -21.34 -24.17
N LYS A 84 -9.54 -21.55 -23.62
CA LYS A 84 -10.50 -20.46 -23.34
C LYS A 84 -9.96 -19.46 -22.31
N ILE A 85 -9.30 -19.94 -21.26
CA ILE A 85 -8.66 -19.10 -20.25
C ILE A 85 -7.50 -18.31 -20.87
N SER A 86 -6.66 -18.92 -21.73
CA SER A 86 -5.64 -18.19 -22.47
C SER A 86 -6.22 -17.05 -23.28
N TYR A 87 -7.31 -17.33 -24.01
CA TYR A 87 -7.98 -16.31 -24.82
C TYR A 87 -8.53 -15.18 -23.95
N LEU A 88 -9.20 -15.52 -22.85
CA LEU A 88 -9.72 -14.55 -21.88
C LEU A 88 -8.60 -13.65 -21.34
N VAL A 89 -7.49 -14.23 -20.87
CA VAL A 89 -6.35 -13.49 -20.32
C VAL A 89 -5.76 -12.55 -21.35
N LYS A 90 -5.58 -13.00 -22.61
CA LYS A 90 -5.08 -12.15 -23.70
C LYS A 90 -6.02 -10.99 -23.98
N LEU A 91 -7.31 -11.25 -24.10
CA LEU A 91 -8.33 -10.22 -24.35
C LEU A 91 -8.35 -9.19 -23.21
N LEU A 92 -8.39 -9.65 -21.96
CA LEU A 92 -8.35 -8.80 -20.78
C LEU A 92 -7.06 -7.98 -20.71
N HIS A 93 -5.92 -8.58 -21.05
CA HIS A 93 -4.61 -7.91 -21.05
C HIS A 93 -4.56 -6.76 -22.05
N TYR A 94 -4.97 -6.98 -23.31
CA TYR A 94 -4.98 -5.90 -24.29
C TYR A 94 -5.96 -4.80 -23.88
N TRP A 95 -7.19 -5.17 -23.52
CA TRP A 95 -8.22 -4.21 -23.11
C TRP A 95 -7.78 -3.37 -21.91
N ILE A 96 -7.26 -3.99 -20.83
CA ILE A 96 -6.92 -3.26 -19.61
C ILE A 96 -5.68 -2.38 -19.78
N ASN A 97 -4.73 -2.77 -20.63
CA ASN A 97 -3.53 -1.96 -20.87
C ASN A 97 -3.81 -0.75 -21.76
N GLU A 98 -4.74 -0.85 -22.71
CA GLU A 98 -5.23 0.29 -23.47
C GLU A 98 -6.15 1.20 -22.64
N PHE A 99 -7.04 0.61 -21.84
CA PHE A 99 -8.03 1.37 -21.06
C PHE A 99 -7.39 2.11 -19.86
N LEU A 100 -6.33 1.56 -19.28
CA LEU A 100 -5.63 2.13 -18.11
C LEU A 100 -4.13 2.20 -18.38
N PRO A 101 -3.63 3.19 -19.14
CA PRO A 101 -2.19 3.39 -19.23
C PRO A 101 -1.62 3.61 -17.81
N VAL A 102 -0.63 2.80 -17.41
CA VAL A 102 -0.04 2.94 -16.06
C VAL A 102 1.11 3.93 -16.17
N GLU A 103 0.97 5.09 -15.54
CA GLU A 103 2.06 6.02 -15.27
C GLU A 103 2.50 5.87 -13.81
N GLN A 104 2.92 4.66 -13.42
CA GLN A 104 3.55 4.40 -12.12
C GLN A 104 4.98 3.95 -12.36
N ASP A 105 5.93 4.72 -11.83
CA ASP A 105 7.34 4.41 -11.78
C ASP A 105 7.82 4.33 -10.32
N ASP A 106 9.12 4.17 -10.14
CA ASP A 106 9.79 4.13 -8.84
C ASP A 106 9.68 5.43 -8.04
N GLU A 107 9.27 6.54 -8.67
CA GLU A 107 9.05 7.84 -8.02
C GLU A 107 7.57 8.10 -7.70
N THR A 108 6.68 7.11 -7.88
CA THR A 108 5.24 7.28 -7.65
C THR A 108 4.75 6.69 -6.33
N VAL A 109 3.74 7.35 -5.76
CA VAL A 109 3.13 7.00 -4.49
C VAL A 109 1.61 7.07 -4.60
N ASN A 110 0.93 6.13 -3.95
CA ASN A 110 -0.52 6.06 -3.91
C ASN A 110 -1.06 6.65 -2.60
N ILE A 111 -1.99 7.59 -2.67
CA ILE A 111 -2.67 8.18 -1.51
C ILE A 111 -4.16 7.92 -1.62
N LYS A 112 -4.73 7.21 -0.64
CA LYS A 112 -6.17 7.10 -0.46
C LYS A 112 -6.67 8.37 0.21
N LEU A 113 -7.55 9.09 -0.46
CA LEU A 113 -8.22 10.25 0.10
C LEU A 113 -9.25 9.81 1.15
N PRO A 114 -9.48 10.61 2.20
CA PRO A 114 -10.58 10.40 3.12
C PRO A 114 -11.92 10.58 2.38
N LYS A 115 -13.02 10.21 3.03
CA LYS A 115 -14.36 10.25 2.40
C LYS A 115 -14.73 11.68 1.96
N ILE A 116 -14.83 11.89 0.66
CA ILE A 116 -15.26 13.16 0.05
C ILE A 116 -16.73 13.06 -0.36
N ASN A 117 -17.58 13.92 0.19
CA ASN A 117 -19.02 13.94 -0.07
C ASN A 117 -19.53 15.28 -0.66
N ASN A 118 -18.69 16.32 -0.71
CA ASN A 118 -18.99 17.61 -1.31
C ASN A 118 -17.69 18.35 -1.67
N PHE A 119 -17.83 19.49 -2.35
CA PHE A 119 -16.70 20.30 -2.82
C PHE A 119 -15.93 21.00 -1.68
N ASP A 120 -16.59 21.34 -0.58
CA ASP A 120 -15.92 21.96 0.57
C ASP A 120 -14.95 20.98 1.24
N VAL A 121 -15.39 19.73 1.40
CA VAL A 121 -14.55 18.64 1.93
C VAL A 121 -13.41 18.34 0.96
N LEU A 122 -13.66 18.31 -0.35
CA LEU A 122 -12.60 18.14 -1.35
C LEU A 122 -11.53 19.24 -1.24
N ASN A 123 -11.96 20.50 -1.19
CA ASN A 123 -11.05 21.65 -1.08
C ASN A 123 -10.23 21.58 0.22
N LYS A 124 -10.88 21.23 1.33
CA LYS A 124 -10.21 21.07 2.62
C LYS A 124 -9.15 19.96 2.57
N VAL A 125 -9.49 18.80 2.04
CA VAL A 125 -8.56 17.65 1.90
C VAL A 125 -7.39 18.00 0.99
N ALA A 126 -7.64 18.66 -0.14
CA ALA A 126 -6.59 19.09 -1.05
C ALA A 126 -5.61 20.07 -0.36
N ASN A 127 -6.13 21.02 0.41
CA ASN A 127 -5.29 21.95 1.16
C ASN A 127 -4.52 21.26 2.30
N GLU A 128 -5.15 20.33 3.02
CA GLU A 128 -4.48 19.53 4.05
C GLU A 128 -3.34 18.69 3.46
N LEU A 129 -3.54 18.04 2.31
CA LEU A 129 -2.49 17.29 1.60
C LEU A 129 -1.33 18.20 1.15
N ARG A 130 -1.64 19.40 0.65
CA ARG A 130 -0.62 20.39 0.29
C ARG A 130 0.21 20.81 1.51
N LEU A 131 -0.42 21.08 2.64
CA LEU A 131 0.26 21.43 3.90
C LEU A 131 1.00 20.23 4.53
N ALA A 132 0.52 19.02 4.28
CA ALA A 132 1.13 17.78 4.73
C ALA A 132 2.43 17.47 3.99
N PHE A 133 2.50 17.69 2.67
CA PHE A 133 3.65 17.24 1.89
C PHE A 133 4.37 18.35 1.14
N SER A 134 3.65 19.23 0.43
CA SER A 134 4.28 20.17 -0.50
C SER A 134 5.25 21.13 0.19
N SER A 135 4.97 21.55 1.42
CA SER A 135 5.83 22.50 2.15
C SER A 135 7.23 21.95 2.44
N VAL A 136 7.37 20.64 2.65
CA VAL A 136 8.66 20.01 3.00
C VAL A 136 9.30 19.41 1.76
N ILE A 137 8.51 18.75 0.90
CA ILE A 137 9.03 18.07 -0.30
C ILE A 137 9.61 19.07 -1.30
N SER A 138 9.01 20.26 -1.47
CA SER A 138 9.51 21.26 -2.42
C SER A 138 10.83 21.92 -2.00
N GLU A 139 11.28 21.74 -0.76
CA GLU A 139 12.60 22.20 -0.29
C GLU A 139 13.71 21.18 -0.57
N TYR A 140 13.34 19.93 -0.83
CA TYR A 140 14.28 18.87 -1.12
C TYR A 140 14.72 18.95 -2.59
N GLU A 141 16.01 18.75 -2.85
CA GLU A 141 16.57 18.82 -4.19
C GLU A 141 15.93 17.75 -5.10
N GLY A 142 15.28 18.19 -6.18
CA GLY A 142 14.53 17.32 -7.10
C GLY A 142 13.17 16.85 -6.56
N GLY A 143 12.76 17.32 -5.38
CA GLY A 143 11.45 17.06 -4.80
C GLY A 143 10.35 17.83 -5.53
N LYS A 144 9.29 17.11 -5.93
CA LYS A 144 8.09 17.69 -6.53
C LYS A 144 6.86 16.94 -6.06
N ILE A 145 5.68 17.52 -6.20
CA ILE A 145 4.41 16.82 -5.99
C ILE A 145 3.54 17.10 -7.19
N GLU A 146 3.38 16.10 -8.04
CA GLU A 146 2.55 16.16 -9.23
C GLU A 146 1.49 15.08 -9.14
N ILE A 147 0.22 15.46 -9.30
CA ILE A 147 -0.86 14.48 -9.44
C ILE A 147 -0.76 13.89 -10.84
N VAL A 148 -0.48 12.59 -10.92
CA VAL A 148 -0.35 11.86 -12.19
C VAL A 148 -1.71 11.38 -12.64
N GLN A 149 -2.45 10.73 -11.74
CA GLN A 149 -3.74 10.14 -12.05
C GLN A 149 -4.60 9.99 -10.79
N PHE A 150 -5.91 9.92 -11.01
CA PHE A 150 -6.85 9.40 -10.01
C PHE A 150 -7.27 8.00 -10.46
N ASP A 151 -7.20 7.02 -9.56
CA ASP A 151 -7.64 5.66 -9.87
C ASP A 151 -9.15 5.66 -10.10
N HIS A 152 -9.55 5.24 -11.31
CA HIS A 152 -10.94 5.24 -11.76
C HIS A 152 -11.88 4.52 -10.77
N GLY A 153 -12.97 5.21 -10.41
CA GLY A 153 -13.99 4.66 -9.52
C GLY A 153 -13.53 4.50 -8.07
N SER A 154 -12.43 5.13 -7.67
CA SER A 154 -11.91 5.06 -6.31
C SER A 154 -11.47 6.43 -5.80
N PHE A 155 -11.20 6.52 -4.50
CA PHE A 155 -10.64 7.72 -3.87
C PHE A 155 -9.11 7.66 -3.78
N TRP A 156 -8.44 6.96 -4.68
CA TRP A 156 -6.98 6.91 -4.72
C TRP A 156 -6.43 7.92 -5.71
N CYS A 157 -5.42 8.66 -5.28
CA CYS A 157 -4.65 9.59 -6.07
C CYS A 157 -3.22 9.04 -6.18
N VAL A 158 -2.68 9.03 -7.39
CA VAL A 158 -1.30 8.68 -7.66
C VAL A 158 -0.53 9.96 -7.86
N ILE A 159 0.51 10.14 -7.06
CA ILE A 159 1.39 11.31 -7.13
C ILE A 159 2.80 10.88 -7.49
N LYS A 160 3.52 11.77 -8.16
CA LYS A 160 4.96 11.65 -8.39
C LYS A 160 5.71 12.56 -7.43
N VAL A 161 6.70 12.00 -6.73
CA VAL A 161 7.46 12.71 -5.69
C VAL A 161 8.90 13.09 -6.10
N GLY A 162 9.34 12.62 -7.28
CA GLY A 162 10.71 12.81 -7.76
C GLY A 162 11.72 12.08 -6.87
N THR A 163 12.91 12.67 -6.72
CA THR A 163 14.01 12.14 -5.89
C THR A 163 13.71 12.17 -4.38
N ALA A 164 12.60 12.80 -3.96
CA ALA A 164 12.21 12.97 -2.57
C ALA A 164 11.44 11.76 -1.99
N LEU A 165 11.44 10.60 -2.65
CA LEU A 165 10.71 9.42 -2.20
C LEU A 165 11.04 9.01 -0.76
N LEU A 166 12.33 8.97 -0.40
CA LEU A 166 12.74 8.59 0.96
C LEU A 166 12.20 9.58 2.01
N LEU A 167 12.33 10.89 1.75
CA LEU A 167 11.78 11.93 2.61
C LEU A 167 10.25 11.80 2.72
N PHE A 168 9.56 11.57 1.61
CA PHE A 168 8.12 11.37 1.59
C PHE A 168 7.70 10.17 2.45
N THR A 169 8.40 9.03 2.33
CA THR A 169 8.12 7.85 3.17
C THR A 169 8.44 8.07 4.63
N GLY A 170 9.50 8.83 4.96
CA GLY A 170 9.82 9.25 6.32
C GLY A 170 8.70 10.05 6.96
N LEU A 171 8.17 11.06 6.23
CA LEU A 171 7.04 11.86 6.67
C LEU A 171 5.77 11.02 6.86
N ALA A 172 5.47 10.12 5.91
CA ALA A 172 4.33 9.21 6.00
C ALA A 172 4.43 8.29 7.23
N TRP A 173 5.62 7.73 7.48
CA TRP A 173 5.88 6.87 8.63
C TRP A 173 5.73 7.62 9.95
N ALA A 174 6.35 8.79 10.08
CA ALA A 174 6.25 9.64 11.25
C ALA A 174 4.79 10.05 11.52
N GLY A 175 4.04 10.42 10.47
CA GLY A 175 2.62 10.69 10.57
C GLY A 175 1.82 9.49 11.10
N ALA A 176 2.12 8.27 10.63
CA ALA A 176 1.48 7.05 11.11
C ALA A 176 1.81 6.73 12.58
N VAL A 177 3.06 6.93 13.01
CA VAL A 177 3.49 6.80 14.42
C VAL A 177 2.70 7.77 15.31
N VAL A 178 2.57 9.03 14.89
CA VAL A 178 1.83 10.06 15.64
C VAL A 178 0.33 9.78 15.64
N ALA A 179 -0.22 9.28 14.53
CA ALA A 179 -1.63 8.86 14.45
C ALA A 179 -1.92 7.72 15.43
N LYS A 180 -1.08 6.67 15.44
CA LYS A 180 -1.13 5.59 16.44
C LYS A 180 -1.12 6.16 17.85
N LYS A 181 -0.17 7.04 18.17
CA LYS A 181 -0.07 7.60 19.52
C LYS A 181 -1.31 8.39 19.91
N THR A 182 -1.88 9.13 18.96
CA THR A 182 -3.12 9.88 19.15
C THR A 182 -4.30 8.96 19.46
N ILE A 183 -4.41 7.81 18.79
CA ILE A 183 -5.44 6.80 19.05
C ILE A 183 -5.28 6.21 20.46
N GLU A 184 -4.06 5.88 20.88
CA GLU A 184 -3.76 5.39 22.24
C GLU A 184 -4.20 6.41 23.30
N CYS A 185 -3.81 7.68 23.13
CA CYS A 185 -4.16 8.77 24.05
C CYS A 185 -5.67 9.00 24.12
N ARG A 186 -6.38 8.96 22.99
CA ARG A 186 -7.86 9.06 22.96
C ARG A 186 -8.52 7.89 23.67
N SER A 187 -8.04 6.68 23.46
CA SER A 187 -8.57 5.47 24.10
C SER A 187 -8.37 5.52 25.61
N ALA A 188 -7.17 5.91 26.07
CA ALA A 188 -6.90 6.11 27.50
C ALA A 188 -7.83 7.16 28.11
N TYR A 189 -8.02 8.31 27.45
CA TYR A 189 -8.92 9.36 27.92
C TYR A 189 -10.36 8.86 28.10
N GLU A 190 -10.90 8.11 27.13
CA GLU A 190 -12.25 7.56 27.22
C GLU A 190 -12.39 6.52 28.36
N VAL A 191 -11.36 5.72 28.63
CA VAL A 191 -11.36 4.79 29.79
C VAL A 191 -11.49 5.57 31.11
N TYR A 192 -10.67 6.61 31.31
CA TYR A 192 -10.74 7.43 32.53
C TYR A 192 -12.05 8.21 32.65
N ARG A 193 -12.58 8.71 31.53
CA ARG A 193 -13.88 9.37 31.49
C ARG A 193 -15.01 8.43 31.90
N ASN A 194 -15.02 7.20 31.38
CA ASN A 194 -16.03 6.20 31.72
C ASN A 194 -15.90 5.71 33.17
N ALA A 195 -14.70 5.73 33.74
CA ALA A 195 -14.46 5.47 35.16
C ALA A 195 -14.93 6.61 36.08
N SER A 196 -15.61 7.63 35.56
CA SER A 196 -16.06 8.82 36.30
C SER A 196 -14.93 9.55 37.02
N ALA A 197 -13.75 9.61 36.40
CA ALA A 197 -12.63 10.38 36.92
C ALA A 197 -12.99 11.86 37.10
N ARG A 198 -12.37 12.52 38.08
CA ARG A 198 -12.59 13.94 38.37
C ARG A 198 -12.18 14.79 37.16
N ASN A 199 -12.91 15.88 36.91
CA ASN A 199 -12.62 16.78 35.78
C ASN A 199 -11.18 17.30 35.78
N GLU A 200 -10.61 17.62 36.95
CA GLU A 200 -9.21 18.04 37.09
C GLU A 200 -8.23 16.98 36.56
N MET A 201 -8.49 15.71 36.84
CA MET A 201 -7.68 14.60 36.36
C MET A 201 -7.81 14.42 34.85
N LEU A 202 -9.02 14.62 34.29
CA LEU A 202 -9.24 14.56 32.85
C LEU A 202 -8.51 15.69 32.11
N GLU A 203 -8.51 16.91 32.64
CA GLU A 203 -7.77 18.03 32.07
C GLU A 203 -6.24 17.81 32.15
N GLU A 204 -5.76 17.29 33.28
CA GLU A 204 -4.34 16.94 33.43
C GLU A 204 -3.93 15.84 32.45
N LEU A 205 -4.74 14.80 32.30
CA LEU A 205 -4.50 13.73 31.32
C LEU A 205 -4.45 14.26 29.89
N LYS A 206 -5.34 15.21 29.54
CA LYS A 206 -5.34 15.89 28.24
C LYS A 206 -4.03 16.63 28.00
N ARG A 207 -3.55 17.37 29.01
CA ARG A 207 -2.28 18.10 28.96
C ARG A 207 -1.10 17.16 28.77
N LEU A 208 -1.04 16.07 29.55
CA LEU A 208 0.01 15.06 29.45
C LEU A 208 0.01 14.36 28.08
N ASN A 209 -1.18 13.99 27.58
CA ASN A 209 -1.33 13.39 26.25
C ASN A 209 -0.81 14.34 25.15
N LYS A 210 -1.15 15.62 25.21
CA LYS A 210 -0.65 16.62 24.26
C LYS A 210 0.87 16.73 24.32
N ALA A 211 1.44 16.88 25.51
CA ALA A 211 2.88 16.95 25.69
C ALA A 211 3.60 15.69 25.16
N GLN A 212 3.01 14.51 25.35
CA GLN A 212 3.58 13.27 24.84
C GLN A 212 3.52 13.17 23.32
N ILE A 213 2.44 13.63 22.69
CA ILE A 213 2.36 13.73 21.23
C ILE A 213 3.42 14.71 20.71
N ASP A 214 3.58 15.88 21.34
CA ASP A 214 4.56 16.90 20.95
C ASP A 214 6.00 16.37 21.05
N ILE A 215 6.31 15.56 22.06
CA ILE A 215 7.61 14.88 22.21
C ILE A 215 7.85 13.94 21.02
N VAL A 216 6.88 13.07 20.70
CA VAL A 216 7.00 12.11 19.58
C VAL A 216 7.16 12.85 18.25
N VAL A 217 6.33 13.87 17.99
CA VAL A 217 6.42 14.71 16.79
C VAL A 217 7.80 15.35 16.67
N THR A 218 8.34 15.88 17.77
CA THR A 218 9.66 16.51 17.79
C THR A 218 10.79 15.50 17.54
N GLN A 219 10.69 14.29 18.10
CA GLN A 219 11.69 13.24 17.88
C GLN A 219 11.71 12.78 16.43
N GLU A 220 10.55 12.46 15.86
CA GLU A 220 10.45 12.03 14.46
C GLU A 220 10.88 13.15 13.50
N ALA A 221 10.50 14.41 13.78
CA ALA A 221 10.91 15.55 12.95
C ALA A 221 12.43 15.76 12.93
N LYS A 222 13.10 15.60 14.09
CA LYS A 222 14.56 15.69 14.18
C LYS A 222 15.26 14.59 13.38
N LEU A 223 14.77 13.35 13.45
CA LEU A 223 15.32 12.25 12.65
C LEU A 223 15.20 12.54 11.15
N ILE A 224 14.01 12.95 10.70
CA ILE A 224 13.79 13.30 9.28
C ILE A 224 14.72 14.44 8.85
N GLN A 225 14.90 15.47 9.70
CA GLN A 225 15.83 16.55 9.41
C GLN A 225 17.26 16.04 9.25
N GLN A 226 17.73 15.20 10.18
CA GLN A 226 19.08 14.64 10.16
C GLN A 226 19.35 13.69 8.99
N GLU A 227 18.35 12.90 8.59
CA GLU A 227 18.47 11.92 7.51
C GLU A 227 18.44 12.56 6.12
N HIS A 228 17.71 13.67 5.94
CA HIS A 228 17.41 14.23 4.62
C HIS A 228 17.95 15.64 4.38
N PHE A 229 18.40 16.34 5.41
CA PHE A 229 18.85 17.72 5.28
C PHE A 229 20.22 17.93 5.95
N ASN A 230 21.10 18.65 5.24
CA ASN A 230 22.50 18.83 5.66
C ASN A 230 22.69 19.92 6.73
N LYS A 231 21.66 20.69 7.07
CA LYS A 231 21.73 21.83 7.99
C LYS A 231 20.61 21.77 9.02
N GLU A 232 20.97 21.97 10.27
CA GLU A 232 19.99 22.21 11.33
C GLU A 232 19.39 23.61 11.16
N ASP A 233 18.18 23.67 10.62
CA ASP A 233 17.37 24.88 10.52
C ASP A 233 16.12 24.72 11.40
N HIS A 234 15.95 25.64 12.36
CA HIS A 234 14.81 25.61 13.27
C HIS A 234 13.49 25.82 12.52
N GLU A 235 13.48 26.66 11.48
CA GLU A 235 12.27 26.93 10.71
C GLU A 235 11.86 25.68 9.92
N GLN A 236 12.82 25.00 9.30
CA GLN A 236 12.61 23.72 8.65
C GLN A 236 12.11 22.65 9.61
N LEU A 237 12.66 22.56 10.82
CA LEU A 237 12.20 21.62 11.83
C LEU A 237 10.73 21.84 12.17
N GLU A 238 10.30 23.09 12.35
CA GLU A 238 8.89 23.41 12.61
C GLU A 238 7.99 23.08 11.41
N ARG A 239 8.46 23.29 10.17
CA ARG A 239 7.73 22.86 8.96
C ARG A 239 7.56 21.35 8.91
N ILE A 240 8.60 20.57 9.23
CA ILE A 240 8.53 19.11 9.31
C ILE A 240 7.54 18.67 10.40
N LYS A 241 7.58 19.27 11.59
CA LYS A 241 6.61 18.97 12.66
C LYS A 241 5.16 19.21 12.22
N ASN A 242 4.90 20.37 11.59
CA ASN A 242 3.58 20.71 11.08
C ASN A 242 3.11 19.73 10.00
N SER A 243 4.01 19.34 9.09
CA SER A 243 3.77 18.30 8.09
C SER A 243 3.36 16.96 8.73
N ILE A 244 4.13 16.47 9.72
CA ILE A 244 3.83 15.22 10.44
C ILE A 244 2.45 15.28 11.12
N LEU A 245 2.12 16.41 11.76
CA LEU A 245 0.82 16.60 12.40
C LEU A 245 -0.34 16.56 11.39
N ASN A 246 -0.18 17.24 10.24
CA ASN A 246 -1.19 17.25 9.17
C ASN A 246 -1.38 15.85 8.57
N ILE A 247 -0.28 15.10 8.36
CA ILE A 247 -0.33 13.71 7.89
C ILE A 247 -1.07 12.83 8.90
N SER A 248 -0.73 12.95 10.19
CA SER A 248 -1.40 12.20 11.26
C SER A 248 -2.91 12.48 11.27
N GLU A 249 -3.33 13.74 11.15
CA GLU A 249 -4.75 14.09 11.10
C GLU A 249 -5.45 13.50 9.87
N LEU A 250 -4.80 13.52 8.70
CA LEU A 250 -5.30 12.88 7.49
C LEU A 250 -5.47 11.37 7.69
N ILE A 251 -4.50 10.68 8.29
CA ILE A 251 -4.57 9.24 8.60
C ILE A 251 -5.75 8.95 9.54
N LEU A 252 -5.94 9.76 10.58
CA LEU A 252 -7.08 9.63 11.50
C LEU A 252 -8.44 9.82 10.80
N LYS A 253 -8.48 10.53 9.66
CA LYS A 253 -9.68 10.70 8.80
C LYS A 253 -9.85 9.57 7.77
N GLY A 254 -8.94 8.62 7.71
CA GLY A 254 -9.00 7.46 6.81
C GLY A 254 -8.08 7.54 5.59
N THR A 255 -7.10 8.45 5.58
CA THR A 255 -6.06 8.47 4.55
C THR A 255 -5.11 7.28 4.74
N GLU A 256 -4.76 6.64 3.63
CA GLU A 256 -3.74 5.59 3.55
C GLU A 256 -2.69 5.99 2.53
N ILE A 257 -1.42 5.69 2.80
CA ILE A 257 -0.30 6.02 1.92
C ILE A 257 0.41 4.73 1.57
N GLN A 258 0.41 4.36 0.29
CA GLN A 258 0.92 3.09 -0.17
C GLN A 258 2.00 3.30 -1.24
N PRO A 259 2.99 2.39 -1.34
CA PRO A 259 3.96 2.40 -2.42
C PRO A 259 3.27 2.26 -3.79
N ALA A 260 3.99 2.58 -4.87
CA ALA A 260 3.58 2.17 -6.21
C ALA A 260 3.29 0.66 -6.26
N ILE A 261 2.33 0.26 -7.08
CA ILE A 261 1.88 -1.15 -7.13
C ILE A 261 2.98 -2.08 -7.64
N ALA A 262 3.83 -1.57 -8.52
CA ALA A 262 4.98 -2.27 -9.07
C ALA A 262 6.27 -2.06 -8.25
N ALA A 263 6.21 -1.36 -7.12
CA ALA A 263 7.40 -1.09 -6.32
C ALA A 263 8.06 -2.41 -5.85
N PRO A 264 9.40 -2.50 -5.87
CA PRO A 264 10.10 -3.63 -5.29
C PRO A 264 9.95 -3.66 -3.76
N GLU A 265 10.20 -4.83 -3.15
CA GLU A 265 9.83 -5.11 -1.76
C GLU A 265 10.60 -4.25 -0.75
N ASP A 266 11.85 -3.91 -1.07
CA ASP A 266 12.68 -2.97 -0.33
C ASP A 266 12.03 -1.59 -0.22
N VAL A 267 11.43 -1.09 -1.32
CA VAL A 267 10.69 0.18 -1.33
C VAL A 267 9.38 0.04 -0.55
N LYS A 268 8.64 -1.08 -0.69
CA LYS A 268 7.39 -1.28 0.05
C LYS A 268 7.60 -1.25 1.57
N ASN A 269 8.70 -1.80 2.06
CA ASN A 269 9.05 -1.84 3.48
C ASN A 269 9.31 -0.45 4.09
N LEU A 270 9.49 0.59 3.26
CA LEU A 270 9.63 1.97 3.72
C LEU A 270 8.28 2.59 4.14
N PHE A 271 7.17 2.03 3.69
CA PHE A 271 5.83 2.54 3.94
C PHE A 271 5.20 1.91 5.19
N PRO A 272 4.42 2.68 5.96
CA PRO A 272 3.69 2.14 7.10
C PRO A 272 2.61 1.13 6.66
N ASP A 273 2.48 0.02 7.39
CA ASP A 273 1.36 -0.91 7.20
C ASP A 273 0.12 -0.42 7.93
N PHE A 274 -0.79 0.20 7.17
CA PHE A 274 -2.06 0.71 7.68
C PHE A 274 -3.03 -0.39 8.16
N SER A 275 -2.85 -1.64 7.71
CA SER A 275 -3.63 -2.78 8.22
C SER A 275 -3.29 -3.09 9.68
N CYS A 276 -2.07 -2.72 10.09
CA CYS A 276 -1.51 -2.98 11.41
C CYS A 276 -1.07 -1.67 12.10
N LEU A 277 -1.81 -0.57 11.92
CA LEU A 277 -1.49 0.74 12.52
C LEU A 277 -1.13 0.67 14.02
N PRO A 278 -1.78 -0.13 14.88
CA PRO A 278 -1.41 -0.27 16.29
C PRO A 278 -0.02 -0.88 16.53
N LEU A 279 0.55 -1.62 15.56
CA LEU A 279 1.85 -2.27 15.67
C LEU A 279 2.99 -1.40 15.13
N ILE A 280 2.71 -0.23 14.54
CA ILE A 280 3.75 0.64 14.00
C ILE A 280 4.66 1.16 15.12
N GLU A 281 5.96 1.02 14.90
CA GLU A 281 7.00 1.47 15.82
C GLU A 281 7.71 2.72 15.29
N SER A 282 8.09 3.58 16.23
CA SER A 282 8.96 4.74 15.97
C SER A 282 10.32 4.27 15.48
N ARG A 283 10.84 4.91 14.43
CA ARG A 283 12.20 4.63 13.93
C ARG A 283 13.26 5.03 14.97
N THR A 284 12.96 6.02 15.81
CA THR A 284 13.80 6.43 16.97
C THR A 284 14.04 5.29 17.96
N LYS A 285 13.02 4.46 18.23
CA LYS A 285 13.14 3.34 19.18
C LYS A 285 14.09 2.26 18.66
N LYS A 286 14.01 1.93 17.37
CA LYS A 286 14.91 0.96 16.73
C LYS A 286 16.38 1.38 16.77
N LEU A 287 16.67 2.67 16.66
CA LEU A 287 18.02 3.20 16.79
C LEU A 287 18.56 3.05 18.22
N THR A 288 17.72 3.24 19.23
CA THR A 288 18.13 3.17 20.64
C THR A 288 18.39 1.72 21.06
N GLU A 289 17.53 0.78 20.68
CA GLU A 289 17.70 -0.66 20.94
C GLU A 289 18.91 -1.26 20.20
N ASN A 290 19.23 -0.79 19.00
CA ASN A 290 20.43 -1.23 18.28
C ASN A 290 21.74 -0.67 18.87
N ILE A 291 21.70 0.46 19.58
CA ILE A 291 22.86 0.99 20.30
C ILE A 291 23.08 0.20 21.59
N GLU A 292 22.02 -0.18 22.29
CA GLU A 292 22.10 -0.99 23.51
C GLU A 292 22.53 -2.45 23.25
N ASN A 293 22.20 -3.02 22.08
CA ASN A 293 22.62 -4.38 21.70
C ASN A 293 24.04 -4.47 21.11
N ASN A 294 24.70 -3.34 20.88
CA ASN A 294 26.09 -3.27 20.38
C ASN A 294 27.08 -2.73 21.44
N GLN A 295 26.69 -2.70 22.72
CA GLN A 295 27.56 -2.49 23.88
C GLN A 295 27.74 -3.81 24.64
#